data_AF-A0A380F8S5-F1
#
_entry.id   AF-A0A380F8S5-F1
#
_cell.length_a   1.000
_cell.length_b   1.000
_cell.length_c   1.000
_cell.angle_alpha   90.00
_cell.angle_beta   90.00
_cell.angle_gamma   90.00
#
_symmetry.space_group_name_H-M   'P 1'
#
loop_
_entity.id
_entity.type
_entity.pdbx_description
1 polymer ?
#
loop_
_entity_poly.entity_id
_entity_poly.type
_entity_poly.pdbx_seq_one_letter_code
_entity_poly.pdbx_strand_id
1 'polypeptide(L)' 'MKQVWRVLGMYPKDVQVLGAITLHEGDIAEMQTGEGKTLTATMPLYLNALTKKGAYLITTNDLLS' A
#
# COMPACT_ATOMS: atom_id res chain seq x y z
N MET A 1 -9.62 4.96 0.83
CA MET A 1 -9.22 6.37 1.08
C MET A 1 -9.84 6.97 2.35
N LYS A 2 -11.17 7.14 2.45
CA LYS A 2 -11.79 7.75 3.64
C LYS A 2 -11.53 6.99 4.97
N GLN A 3 -11.32 5.68 4.93
CA GLN A 3 -11.01 4.89 6.14
C GLN A 3 -9.63 5.20 6.71
N VAL A 4 -8.60 5.28 5.87
CA VAL A 4 -7.22 5.61 6.28
C VAL A 4 -7.18 6.95 7.01
N TRP A 5 -7.85 7.96 6.44
CA TRP A 5 -7.96 9.28 7.08
C TRP A 5 -8.61 9.20 8.48
N ARG A 6 -9.70 8.45 8.62
CA ARG A 6 -10.46 8.37 9.88
C ARG A 6 -9.70 7.67 10.99
N VAL A 7 -8.85 6.69 10.66
CA VAL A 7 -8.14 5.88 11.65
C VAL A 7 -6.74 6.41 11.93
N LEU A 8 -6.04 6.86 10.89
CA LEU A 8 -4.62 7.25 10.97
C LEU A 8 -4.39 8.76 10.84
N GLY A 9 -5.43 9.55 10.49
CA GLY A 9 -5.26 10.98 10.21
C GLY A 9 -4.42 11.27 8.97
N MET A 10 -4.19 10.27 8.12
CA MET A 10 -3.36 10.37 6.92
C MET A 10 -4.21 10.29 5.67
N TYR A 11 -4.12 11.30 4.81
CA TYR A 11 -4.68 11.24 3.47
C TYR A 11 -3.57 10.83 2.50
N PRO A 12 -3.74 9.76 1.70
CA PRO A 12 -2.69 9.37 0.78
C PRO A 12 -2.44 10.47 -0.26
N LYS A 13 -1.18 10.72 -0.54
CA LYS A 13 -0.74 11.66 -1.59
C LYS A 13 -0.91 11.02 -2.97
N ASP A 14 -0.96 11.83 -4.01
CA ASP A 14 -1.15 11.34 -5.40
C ASP A 14 -0.07 10.34 -5.81
N VAL A 15 1.19 10.58 -5.43
CA VAL A 15 2.32 9.65 -5.69
C VAL A 15 2.14 8.29 -5.01
N GLN A 16 1.44 8.23 -3.88
CA GLN A 16 1.13 6.98 -3.19
C GLN A 16 -0.01 6.24 -3.89
N VAL A 17 -0.97 6.98 -4.47
CA VAL A 17 -2.01 6.37 -5.31
C VAL A 17 -1.39 5.82 -6.59
N LEU A 18 -0.46 6.55 -7.21
CA LEU A 18 0.26 6.07 -8.39
C LEU A 18 1.07 4.81 -8.09
N GLY A 19 1.86 4.81 -7.01
CA GLY A 19 2.60 3.62 -6.59
C GLY A 19 1.69 2.43 -6.27
N ALA A 20 0.50 2.66 -5.72
CA ALA A 20 -0.49 1.62 -5.47
C ALA A 20 -1.04 1.00 -6.77
N ILE A 21 -1.25 1.81 -7.82
CA ILE A 21 -1.69 1.32 -9.14
C ILE A 21 -0.59 0.45 -9.74
N THR A 22 0.66 0.93 -9.76
CA THR A 22 1.82 0.17 -10.25
C THR A 22 1.96 -1.18 -9.54
N LEU A 23 1.82 -1.21 -8.20
CA LEU A 23 1.86 -2.47 -7.43
C LEU A 23 0.67 -3.40 -7.76
N HIS A 24 -0.51 -2.85 -8.04
CA HIS A 24 -1.68 -3.63 -8.41
C HIS A 24 -1.52 -4.27 -9.80
N GLU A 25 -0.86 -3.58 -10.73
CA GLU A 25 -0.57 -4.07 -12.09
C GLU A 25 0.53 -5.16 -12.11
N GLY A 26 1.22 -5.38 -10.98
CA GLY A 26 2.27 -6.37 -10.85
C GLY A 26 3.68 -5.83 -11.13
N ASP A 27 3.82 -4.52 -11.27
CA ASP A 27 5.07 -3.82 -11.52
C ASP A 27 5.77 -3.37 -10.22
N ILE A 28 7.03 -2.93 -10.36
CA ILE A 28 7.84 -2.41 -9.25
C ILE A 28 7.57 -0.92 -9.07
N ALA A 29 6.94 -0.55 -7.96
CA ALA A 29 6.82 0.84 -7.54
C ALA A 29 8.09 1.31 -6.81
N GLU A 30 9.00 1.98 -7.53
CA GLU A 30 10.16 2.63 -6.91
C GLU A 30 9.73 3.92 -6.20
N MET A 31 9.98 3.98 -4.90
CA MET A 31 9.67 5.12 -4.05
C MET A 31 10.85 5.40 -3.13
N GLN A 32 11.09 6.67 -2.79
CA GLN A 32 12.14 7.05 -1.86
C GLN A 32 11.75 6.74 -0.40
N THR A 33 12.75 6.68 0.49
CA THR A 33 12.50 6.55 1.93
C THR A 33 11.73 7.77 2.43
N GLY A 34 10.68 7.54 3.23
CA GLY A 34 9.82 8.62 3.74
C GLY A 34 8.62 8.96 2.86
N GLU A 35 8.50 8.41 1.64
CA GLU A 35 7.32 8.62 0.77
C GLU A 35 6.09 7.81 1.20
N GLY A 36 6.20 7.01 2.26
CA GLY A 36 5.09 6.25 2.82
C GLY A 36 4.74 5.00 2.02
N LYS A 37 5.75 4.17 1.72
CA LYS A 37 5.60 2.84 1.11
C LYS A 37 4.58 1.96 1.86
N THR A 38 4.61 1.99 3.18
CA THR A 38 3.67 1.24 4.03
C THR A 38 2.23 1.67 3.81
N LEU A 39 1.95 2.98 3.78
CA LEU A 39 0.61 3.49 3.52
C LEU A 39 0.16 3.17 2.09
N THR A 40 1.07 3.26 1.13
CA THR A 40 0.85 2.92 -0.28
C THR A 40 0.40 1.48 -0.45
N ALA A 41 1.09 0.52 0.19
CA ALA A 41 0.79 -0.91 0.09
C ALA A 41 -0.61 -1.29 0.62
N THR A 42 -1.22 -0.50 1.49
CA THR A 42 -2.57 -0.78 2.02
C THR A 42 -3.65 -0.84 0.94
N MET A 43 -3.50 -0.05 -0.13
CA MET A 43 -4.49 0.05 -1.22
C MET A 43 -4.54 -1.22 -2.10
N PRO A 44 -3.43 -1.68 -2.71
CA PRO A 44 -3.44 -2.90 -3.52
C PRO A 44 -3.67 -4.16 -2.66
N LEU A 45 -3.17 -4.19 -1.41
CA LEU A 45 -3.46 -5.30 -0.49
C LEU A 45 -4.95 -5.44 -0.21
N TYR A 46 -5.62 -4.34 0.13
CA TYR A 46 -7.07 -4.34 0.36
C TYR A 46 -7.82 -4.80 -0.89
N LEU A 47 -7.51 -4.23 -2.06
CA LEU A 47 -8.16 -4.56 -3.32
C LEU A 47 -7.98 -6.03 -3.69
N ASN A 48 -6.76 -6.55 -3.62
CA ASN A 48 -6.46 -7.94 -3.97
C ASN A 48 -7.07 -8.93 -2.97
N ALA A 49 -7.15 -8.57 -1.69
CA ALA A 49 -7.79 -9.41 -0.67
C ALA A 49 -9.29 -9.65 -0.94
N LEU A 50 -9.98 -8.73 -1.63
CA LEU A 50 -11.39 -8.90 -2.01
C LEU A 50 -11.62 -10.10 -2.95
N THR A 51 -10.59 -10.56 -3.65
CA THR A 51 -10.66 -11.73 -4.54
C THR A 51 -10.73 -13.06 -3.80
N LYS A 52 -10.56 -13.06 -2.46
CA LYS A 52 -10.49 -14.26 -1.60
C LYS A 52 -9.37 -15.25 -1.92
N LYS A 53 -8.38 -14.83 -2.72
CA LYS A 53 -7.18 -15.63 -3.04
C LYS A 53 -5.99 -15.36 -2.11
N GLY A 54 -6.14 -14.44 -1.16
CA GLY A 54 -5.07 -13.95 -0.30
C GLY A 54 -4.31 -12.78 -0.92
N ALA A 55 -3.69 -11.96 -0.06
CA ALA A 55 -2.80 -10.87 -0.43
C ALA A 55 -1.69 -10.81 0.62
N TYR A 56 -0.43 -10.89 0.17
CA TYR A 56 0.71 -11.08 1.06
C TYR A 56 1.64 -9.86 0.97
N LEU A 57 1.92 -9.25 2.12
CA LEU A 57 2.93 -8.20 2.25
C LEU A 57 4.19 -8.85 2.82
N ILE A 58 5.29 -8.81 2.06
CA ILE A 58 6.57 -9.39 2.48
C ILE A 58 7.52 -8.25 2.76
N THR A 59 8.06 -8.21 3.98
CA THR A 59 9.09 -7.27 4.42
C THR A 59 10.35 -8.02 4.79
N THR A 60 11.49 -7.33 4.84
CA THR A 60 12.78 -7.95 5.20
C THR A 60 12.96 -8.16 6.71
N ASN A 61 11.99 -7.76 7.54
CA ASN A 61 12.07 -7.83 9.00
C ASN A 61 10.68 -8.00 9.65
N ASP A 62 10.59 -8.84 10.67
CA ASP A 62 9.39 -9.17 11.46
C ASP A 62 8.84 -7.97 12.27
N LEU A 63 9.66 -6.94 12.50
CA LEU A 63 9.22 -5.67 13.12
C LEU A 63 8.35 -4.80 12.19
N LEU A 64 8.27 -5.14 10.90
CA LEU A 64 7.62 -4.34 9.86
C LEU A 64 6.47 -5.08 9.15
N SER A 65 6.22 -6.33 9.53
CA SER A 65 5.16 -7.21 8.98
C SER A 65 3.84 -7.09 9.73
#